data_AF-A0A059B3Q3-F1
#
_entry.id   AF-A0A059B3Q3-F1
#
_cell.length_a   1.000
_cell.length_b   1.000
_cell.length_c   1.000
_cell.angle_alpha   90.00
_cell.angle_beta   90.00
_cell.angle_gamma   90.00
#
_symmetry.space_group_name_H-M   'P 1'
#
loop_
_entity.id
_entity.type
_entity.pdbx_description
1 polymer ?
#
loop_
_entity_poly.entity_id
_entity_poly.type
_entity_poly.pdbx_seq_one_letter_code
_entity_poly.pdbx_strand_id
1 'polypeptide(L)' 'MKKLQVDRGAIKFVLAGALDDEVSAETPVAIMAEGKQHALAIGFTKMSAKDIRAVNKGIGVGNMHYLNDGLWKMERLD' A
#
# COMPACT_ATOMS: atom_id res chain seq x y z
N MET A 1 8.85 7.75 -3.93
CA MET A 1 7.51 7.27 -3.54
C MET A 1 7.53 6.86 -2.07
N LYS A 2 6.51 7.20 -1.29
CA LYS A 2 6.45 6.86 0.14
C LYS A 2 6.21 5.35 0.30
N LYS A 3 6.80 4.74 1.32
CA LYS A 3 6.74 3.29 1.56
C LYS A 3 5.79 3.00 2.71
N LEU A 4 4.93 2.02 2.52
CA LEU A 4 4.03 1.47 3.53
C LEU A 4 4.48 0.05 3.85
N GLN A 5 5.04 -0.17 5.03
CA GLN A 5 5.41 -1.51 5.49
C GLN A 5 4.16 -2.23 6.00
N VAL A 6 3.90 -3.46 5.56
CA VAL A 6 2.78 -4.28 6.02
C VAL A 6 3.25 -5.61 6.61
N ASP A 7 2.53 -6.09 7.63
CA ASP A 7 2.72 -7.41 8.20
C ASP A 7 2.15 -8.50 7.28
N ARG A 8 2.61 -9.74 7.45
CA ARG A 8 2.28 -10.89 6.58
C ARG A 8 0.77 -11.12 6.37
N GLY A 9 -0.08 -10.73 7.32
CA GLY A 9 -1.54 -10.87 7.24
C GLY A 9 -2.31 -9.64 6.73
N ALA A 10 -1.65 -8.47 6.65
CA ALA A 10 -2.32 -7.18 6.45
C ALA A 10 -2.47 -6.78 4.98
N ILE A 11 -1.94 -7.55 4.02
CA ILE A 11 -2.01 -7.24 2.58
C ILE A 11 -3.45 -7.08 2.08
N LYS A 12 -4.41 -7.83 2.66
CA LYS A 12 -5.82 -7.78 2.28
C LYS A 12 -6.60 -6.63 2.93
N PHE A 13 -6.12 -6.11 4.05
CA PHE A 13 -6.76 -5.07 4.87
C PHE A 13 -5.66 -4.22 5.50
N VAL A 14 -5.05 -3.32 4.72
CA VAL A 14 -3.91 -2.55 5.21
C VAL A 14 -4.40 -1.52 6.23
N LEU A 15 -4.46 -1.96 7.48
CA LEU A 15 -5.02 -1.25 8.62
C LEU A 15 -3.94 -0.87 9.64
N ALA A 16 -2.81 -1.59 9.68
CA ALA A 16 -1.76 -1.40 10.69
C ALA A 16 -0.35 -1.56 10.11
N GLY A 17 -0.05 -0.84 9.03
CA GLY A 17 1.30 -0.76 8.48
C GLY A 17 2.11 0.41 9.04
N ALA A 18 3.44 0.34 8.96
CA ALA A 18 4.28 1.49 9.26
C ALA A 18 4.28 2.45 8.05
N LEU A 19 3.68 3.62 8.26
CA LEU A 19 3.64 4.74 7.31
C LEU A 19 4.13 6.00 8.01
N ASP A 20 4.85 6.83 7.28
CA ASP A 20 5.26 8.16 7.71
C ASP A 20 4.01 9.04 7.97
N ASP A 21 3.95 9.67 9.15
CA ASP A 21 2.79 10.45 9.62
C ASP A 21 2.54 11.71 8.77
N GLU A 22 3.50 12.11 7.92
CA GLU A 22 3.35 13.23 6.97
C GLU A 22 2.59 12.86 5.69
N VAL A 23 2.26 11.58 5.48
CA VAL A 23 1.55 11.15 4.27
C VAL A 23 0.09 11.59 4.32
N SER A 24 -0.29 12.44 3.37
CA SER A 24 -1.68 12.90 3.19
C SER A 24 -2.54 11.85 2.50
N ALA A 25 -3.86 12.06 2.51
CA ALA A 25 -4.80 11.31 1.66
C ALA A 25 -4.44 11.50 0.18
N GLU A 26 -4.90 10.56 -0.66
CA GLU A 26 -4.70 10.54 -2.12
C GLU A 26 -3.21 10.58 -2.54
N THR A 27 -2.33 10.02 -1.70
CA THR A 27 -0.89 9.93 -1.97
C THR A 27 -0.53 8.54 -2.51
N PRO A 28 0.27 8.44 -3.60
CA PRO A 28 0.75 7.16 -4.09
C PRO A 28 1.79 6.56 -3.12
N VAL A 29 1.59 5.29 -2.77
CA VAL A 29 2.44 4.55 -1.84
C VAL A 29 2.86 3.20 -2.42
N ALA A 30 4.09 2.81 -2.13
CA ALA A 30 4.61 1.48 -2.40
C ALA A 30 4.38 0.58 -1.17
N ILE A 31 3.72 -0.55 -1.36
CA ILE A 31 3.36 -1.50 -0.31
C ILE A 31 4.49 -2.53 -0.19
N MET A 32 5.19 -2.51 0.93
CA MET A 32 6.37 -3.30 1.24
C MET A 32 6.03 -4.37 2.29
N ALA A 33 6.53 -5.60 2.12
CA ALA A 33 6.46 -6.59 3.19
C ALA A 33 7.79 -6.69 3.94
N GLU A 34 7.72 -7.02 5.23
CA GLU A 34 8.91 -7.26 6.04
C GLU A 34 9.81 -8.34 5.45
N GLY A 35 11.11 -8.06 5.39
CA GLY A 35 12.12 -8.95 4.82
C GLY A 35 12.09 -9.09 3.29
N LYS A 36 11.32 -8.24 2.59
CA LYS A 36 11.30 -8.19 1.12
C LYS A 36 11.95 -6.90 0.61
N GLN A 37 12.82 -7.06 -0.39
CA GLN A 37 13.48 -5.94 -1.05
C GLN A 37 12.53 -5.17 -1.97
N HIS A 38 11.65 -5.88 -2.68
CA HIS A 38 10.77 -5.32 -3.70
C HIS A 38 9.36 -5.07 -3.15
N ALA A 39 8.70 -4.04 -3.68
CA ALA A 39 7.29 -3.77 -3.38
C ALA A 39 6.42 -4.92 -3.89
N LEU A 40 5.37 -5.24 -3.13
CA LEU A 40 4.38 -6.25 -3.52
C LEU A 40 3.20 -5.63 -4.28
N ALA A 41 2.94 -4.35 -4.03
CA ALA A 41 1.85 -3.61 -4.66
C ALA A 41 2.11 -2.10 -4.63
N ILE A 42 1.37 -1.38 -5.46
CA ILE A 42 1.28 0.08 -5.49
C ILE A 42 -0.18 0.46 -5.24
N GLY A 43 -0.40 1.49 -4.43
CA GLY A 43 -1.73 1.96 -4.10
C GLY A 43 -1.78 3.45 -3.80
N PHE A 44 -2.97 3.95 -3.49
CA PHE A 44 -3.21 5.32 -3.05
C PHE A 44 -3.82 5.31 -1.65
N THR A 45 -3.35 6.20 -0.78
CA THR A 45 -3.96 6.41 0.53
C THR A 45 -5.37 6.97 0.38
N LYS A 46 -6.33 6.41 1.11
CA LYS A 46 -7.73 6.88 1.15
C LYS A 46 -7.99 7.92 2.25
N MET A 47 -7.06 8.02 3.19
CA MET A 47 -7.04 8.98 4.29
C MET A 47 -5.58 9.24 4.70
N SER A 48 -5.33 10.24 5.54
CA SER A 48 -3.95 10.55 5.97
C SER A 48 -3.36 9.42 6.83
N ALA A 49 -2.04 9.30 6.90
CA ALA A 49 -1.37 8.32 7.75
C ALA A 49 -1.79 8.44 9.24
N LYS A 50 -2.01 9.66 9.70
CA LYS A 50 -2.53 9.94 11.05
C LYS A 50 -3.92 9.37 11.25
N ASP A 51 -4.81 9.55 10.26
CA ASP A 51 -6.17 9.01 10.32
C ASP A 51 -6.18 7.48 10.21
N ILE A 52 -5.32 6.88 9.38
CA ILE A 52 -5.18 5.41 9.28
C ILE A 52 -4.86 4.84 10.67
N ARG A 53 -3.88 5.45 11.38
CA ARG A 53 -3.49 5.01 12.72
C ARG A 53 -4.57 5.29 13.77
N ALA A 54 -5.22 6.45 13.71
CA ALA A 54 -6.20 6.87 14.71
C ALA A 54 -7.53 6.10 14.59
N VAL A 55 -8.03 5.90 13.37
CA VAL A 55 -9.31 5.21 13.11
C VAL A 55 -9.14 3.69 13.21
N ASN A 56 -8.01 3.15 12.72
CA ASN A 56 -7.67 1.71 12.75
C ASN A 56 -8.83 0.79 12.30
N LYS A 57 -9.61 1.23 11.30
CA LYS A 57 -10.79 0.52 10.79
C LYS A 57 -11.06 0.94 9.34
N GLY A 58 -11.53 0.00 8.52
CA GLY A 58 -11.82 0.23 7.10
C GLY A 58 -10.63 -0.04 6.17
N ILE A 59 -10.50 0.78 5.12
CA ILE A 59 -9.45 0.63 4.10
C ILE A 59 -8.60 1.90 4.12
N GLY A 60 -7.36 1.79 4.61
CA GLY A 60 -6.42 2.92 4.65
C GLY A 60 -5.78 3.21 3.29
N VAL A 61 -5.48 2.17 2.51
CA VAL A 61 -4.87 2.27 1.18
C VAL A 61 -5.63 1.42 0.19
N GLY A 62 -6.05 2.02 -0.92
CA GLY A 62 -6.61 1.31 -2.06
C GLY A 62 -5.51 0.71 -2.94
N ASN A 63 -5.59 -0.58 -3.24
CA ASN A 63 -4.66 -1.23 -4.16
C ASN A 63 -4.96 -0.82 -5.61
N MET A 64 -3.93 -0.44 -6.35
CA MET A 64 -4.02 -0.07 -7.78
C MET A 64 -3.42 -1.15 -8.68
N HIS A 65 -2.24 -1.65 -8.30
CA HIS A 65 -1.48 -2.62 -9.09
C HIS A 65 -0.67 -3.50 -8.14
N TYR A 66 -0.58 -4.80 -8.40
CA TYR A 66 0.16 -5.73 -7.55
C TYR A 66 0.94 -6.78 -8.33
N LEU A 67 1.96 -7.32 -7.66
CA LEU A 67 2.84 -8.34 -8.22
C LEU A 67 2.02 -9.53 -8.74
N ASN A 68 2.30 -9.96 -9.98
CA ASN A 68 1.62 -11.05 -10.68
C ASN A 68 0.16 -10.81 -11.07
N ASP A 69 -0.35 -9.57 -11.01
CA ASP A 69 -1.62 -9.24 -11.65
C ASP A 69 -1.51 -9.22 -13.20
N GLY A 70 -2.60 -8.89 -13.88
CA GLY A 70 -2.63 -8.87 -15.35
C GLY A 70 -1.65 -7.88 -15.97
N LEU A 71 -1.50 -6.68 -15.39
CA LEU A 71 -0.58 -5.67 -15.88
C LEU A 71 0.88 -6.07 -15.62
N TRP A 72 1.15 -6.76 -14.50
CA TRP A 72 2.50 -7.25 -14.21
C TRP A 72 2.97 -8.29 -15.23
N LYS A 73 2.05 -9.16 -15.66
CA LYS A 73 2.33 -10.22 -16.64
C LYS A 73 2.30 -9.73 -18.08
N MET A 74 1.90 -8.48 -18.30
CA MET A 74 1.79 -7.90 -19.62
C MET A 74 3.17 -7.48 -20.11
N GLU A 75 3.70 -8.19 -21.10
CA GLU A 75 5.01 -7.88 -21.71
C GLU A 75 4.95 -6.67 -22.65
N ARG A 76 3.77 -6.39 -23.22
CA ARG A 76 3.56 -5.30 -24.16
C ARG A 76 2.17 -4.68 -24.00
N LEU A 77 2.14 -3.36 -23.99
CA LEU A 77 0.92 -2.56 -24.17
C LEU A 77 0.80 -2.27 -25.66
N ASP A 78 -0.20 -2.87 -26.29
CA ASP A 78 -0.52 -2.67 -27.70
C ASP A 78 -1.47 -1.48 -27.87
#